data_AF-A0AAI9CHM5-F1
#
_entry.id   AF-A0AAI9CHM5-F1
#
_cell.length_a   1.000
_cell.length_b   1.000
_cell.length_c   1.000
_cell.angle_alpha   90.00
_cell.angle_beta   90.00
_cell.angle_gamma   90.00
#
_symmetry.space_group_name_H-M   'P 1'
#
loop_
_entity.id
_entity.type
_entity.pdbx_description
1 polymer ?
#
loop_
_entity_poly.entity_id
_entity_poly.type
_entity_poly.pdbx_seq_one_letter_code
_entity_poly.pdbx_strand_id
1 'polypeptide(L)'
;MIPASLDSGHRLIADTLAAFRAGPALGSVALRPAPRARVPLYIGIAGSKRSGKDTLANGLASALSLPCDSFAAPLRQLVASLLGLSLHELDSRKEDAIDWLAELTPRHLMQTAGTEWGRDRVHPELWVRSLFARLPEGGLVPDVRFANEARAIRRRGGVVIRVNRPGHRSSDPHASEQPLPHELVDIEVDNDSTPADLVRRSLDQLRSRGVI
;
A
#
# COMPACT_ATOMS: atom_id res chain seq x y z
N MET A 1 39.66 44.28 -23.78
CA MET A 1 40.58 43.40 -23.04
C MET A 1 39.76 42.71 -21.95
N ILE A 2 39.32 41.48 -22.20
CA ILE A 2 38.59 40.59 -21.29
C ILE A 2 39.33 39.23 -21.39
N PRO A 3 39.75 38.58 -20.30
CA PRO A 3 40.57 37.37 -20.41
C PRO A 3 39.72 36.13 -20.70
N ALA A 4 40.25 35.29 -21.59
CA ALA A 4 39.75 33.96 -21.91
C ALA A 4 40.26 32.94 -20.86
N SER A 5 39.34 32.28 -20.17
CA SER A 5 39.63 31.11 -19.34
C SER A 5 38.39 30.22 -19.28
N LEU A 6 38.24 29.34 -20.26
CA LEU A 6 37.29 28.22 -20.29
C LEU A 6 37.83 27.18 -21.31
N ASP A 7 38.92 26.48 -20.97
CA ASP A 7 39.48 25.46 -21.90
C ASP A 7 40.03 24.20 -21.20
N SER A 8 39.41 23.79 -20.10
CA SER A 8 39.83 22.58 -19.36
C SER A 8 38.71 21.58 -19.08
N GLY A 9 37.43 21.95 -19.28
CA GLY A 9 36.29 21.03 -19.10
C GLY A 9 35.96 20.17 -20.32
N HIS A 10 36.23 20.66 -21.54
CA HIS A 10 35.84 19.98 -22.77
C HIS A 10 36.74 18.80 -23.15
N ARG A 11 37.99 18.81 -22.68
CA ARG A 11 38.97 17.75 -22.96
C ARG A 11 38.72 16.48 -22.15
N LEU A 12 38.22 16.61 -20.91
CA LEU A 12 37.93 15.48 -20.02
C LEU A 12 36.74 14.63 -20.50
N ILE A 13 35.74 15.25 -21.15
CA ILE A 13 34.57 14.56 -21.70
C ILE A 13 34.92 13.81 -22.98
N ALA A 14 35.77 14.38 -23.84
CA ALA A 14 36.22 13.74 -25.08
C ALA A 14 37.06 12.48 -24.82
N ASP A 15 37.98 12.54 -23.85
CA ASP A 15 38.84 11.40 -23.51
C ASP A 15 38.05 10.25 -22.85
N THR A 16 37.02 10.59 -22.06
CA THR A 16 36.11 9.60 -21.45
C THR A 16 35.25 8.88 -22.50
N LEU A 17 34.83 9.59 -23.56
CA LEU A 17 34.08 9.00 -24.67
C LEU A 17 34.95 8.17 -25.63
N ALA A 18 36.22 8.50 -25.78
CA ALA A 18 37.16 7.73 -26.59
C ALA A 18 37.51 6.38 -25.95
N ALA A 19 37.64 6.32 -24.63
CA ALA A 19 37.88 5.07 -23.88
C ALA A 19 36.72 4.06 -24.02
N PHE A 20 35.48 4.53 -24.26
CA PHE A 20 34.32 3.66 -24.46
C PHE A 20 34.25 3.05 -25.87
N ARG A 21 34.96 3.63 -26.85
CA ARG A 21 34.98 3.16 -28.25
C ARG A 21 36.10 2.18 -28.58
N ALA A 22 37.09 2.04 -27.70
CA ALA A 22 38.16 1.06 -27.82
C ALA A 22 37.96 -0.07 -26.79
N GLY A 23 36.91 -0.88 -26.98
CA GLY A 23 36.71 -2.08 -26.16
C GLY A 23 37.78 -3.14 -26.46
N PRO A 24 38.34 -3.84 -25.46
CA PRO A 24 39.15 -5.02 -25.72
C PRO A 24 38.25 -6.14 -26.25
N ALA A 25 38.80 -6.95 -27.15
CA ALA A 25 38.18 -8.17 -27.64
C ALA A 25 38.03 -9.18 -26.48
N LEU A 26 36.98 -9.01 -25.67
CA LEU A 26 36.53 -10.00 -24.71
C LEU A 26 35.51 -10.88 -25.42
N GLY A 27 35.80 -12.18 -25.45
CA GLY A 27 34.98 -13.21 -26.08
C GLY A 27 33.52 -13.10 -25.65
N SER A 28 32.62 -13.57 -26.52
CA SER A 28 31.18 -13.53 -26.33
C SER A 28 30.77 -14.31 -25.07
N VAL A 29 30.78 -13.64 -23.93
CA VAL A 29 30.04 -14.08 -22.76
C VAL A 29 28.58 -13.84 -23.13
N ALA A 30 27.80 -14.92 -23.25
CA ALA A 30 26.36 -14.80 -23.40
C ALA A 30 25.84 -13.90 -22.28
N LEU A 31 25.36 -12.70 -22.63
CA LEU A 31 24.71 -11.81 -21.70
C LEU A 31 23.60 -12.64 -21.04
N ARG A 32 23.74 -12.91 -19.73
CA ARG A 32 22.65 -13.51 -18.96
C ARG A 32 21.42 -12.66 -19.25
N PRO A 33 20.27 -13.26 -19.63
CA PRO A 33 19.07 -12.48 -19.81
C PRO A 33 18.83 -11.69 -18.52
N ALA A 34 18.59 -10.39 -18.66
CA ALA A 34 18.23 -9.56 -17.52
C ALA A 34 17.11 -10.27 -16.75
N PRO A 35 17.17 -10.34 -15.41
CA PRO A 35 16.10 -10.95 -14.64
C PRO A 35 14.79 -10.32 -15.09
N ARG A 36 13.84 -11.14 -15.56
CA ARG A 36 12.51 -10.66 -15.93
C ARG A 36 12.00 -9.83 -14.76
N ALA A 37 11.72 -8.55 -15.00
CA ALA A 37 11.14 -7.68 -13.97
C ALA A 37 9.93 -8.42 -13.39
N ARG A 38 9.98 -8.73 -12.09
CA ARG A 38 8.88 -9.42 -11.42
C ARG A 38 7.66 -8.50 -11.54
N VAL A 39 6.54 -9.03 -12.00
CA VAL A 39 5.28 -8.27 -11.99
C VAL A 39 4.97 -7.93 -10.52
N PRO A 40 4.75 -6.65 -10.17
CA PRO A 40 4.44 -6.26 -8.81
C PRO A 40 3.23 -7.04 -8.25
N LEU A 41 3.41 -7.68 -7.10
CA LEU A 41 2.34 -8.42 -6.43
C LEU A 41 1.64 -7.52 -5.41
N TYR A 42 0.36 -7.25 -5.63
CA TYR A 42 -0.48 -6.54 -4.67
C TYR A 42 -1.50 -7.47 -4.03
N ILE A 43 -1.57 -7.46 -2.70
CA ILE A 43 -2.58 -8.21 -1.94
C ILE A 43 -3.34 -7.22 -1.05
N GLY A 44 -4.58 -6.93 -1.44
CA GLY A 44 -5.50 -6.11 -0.65
C GLY A 44 -6.25 -6.95 0.38
N ILE A 45 -6.35 -6.47 1.62
CA ILE A 45 -7.13 -7.09 2.68
C ILE A 45 -8.31 -6.18 3.02
N ALA A 46 -9.51 -6.74 2.95
CA ALA A 46 -10.76 -6.14 3.36
C ALA A 46 -11.35 -6.90 4.55
N GLY A 47 -12.17 -6.22 5.34
CA GLY A 47 -12.87 -6.82 6.46
C GLY A 47 -13.29 -5.77 7.49
N SER A 48 -14.32 -6.10 8.27
CA SER A 48 -14.81 -5.23 9.33
C SER A 48 -13.78 -5.06 10.45
N LYS A 49 -13.99 -4.06 11.32
CA LYS A 49 -13.23 -3.92 12.57
C LYS A 49 -13.27 -5.25 13.35
N ARG A 50 -12.13 -5.65 13.91
CA ARG A 50 -11.96 -6.92 14.67
C ARG A 50 -12.28 -8.20 13.89
N SER A 51 -12.27 -8.17 12.55
CA SER A 51 -12.42 -9.40 11.74
C SER A 51 -11.19 -10.31 11.77
N GLY A 52 -10.01 -9.78 12.13
CA GLY A 52 -8.73 -10.48 12.01
C GLY A 52 -7.90 -10.02 10.81
N LYS A 53 -8.34 -9.00 10.05
CA LYS A 53 -7.62 -8.46 8.89
C LYS A 53 -6.18 -8.04 9.18
N ASP A 54 -5.91 -7.43 10.34
CA ASP A 54 -4.56 -6.95 10.68
C ASP A 54 -3.64 -8.13 11.00
N THR A 55 -4.17 -9.15 11.68
CA THR A 55 -3.49 -10.43 11.92
C THR A 55 -3.14 -11.12 10.59
N LEU A 56 -4.09 -11.19 9.66
CA LEU A 56 -3.84 -11.78 8.35
C LEU A 56 -2.80 -10.98 7.56
N ALA A 57 -2.95 -9.65 7.50
CA ALA A 57 -2.03 -8.79 6.77
C ALA A 57 -0.58 -8.92 7.27
N ASN A 58 -0.39 -8.90 8.59
CA ASN A 58 0.94 -9.09 9.20
C ASN A 58 1.52 -10.48 8.92
N GLY A 59 0.68 -11.52 9.03
CA GLY A 59 1.09 -12.89 8.74
C GLY A 59 1.50 -13.11 7.28
N LEU A 60 0.73 -12.58 6.33
CA LEU A 60 1.05 -12.66 4.90
C LEU A 60 2.26 -11.82 4.52
N ALA A 61 2.38 -10.59 5.05
CA ALA A 61 3.54 -9.73 4.81
C ALA A 61 4.84 -10.43 5.24
N SER A 62 4.82 -11.06 6.42
CA SER A 62 5.95 -11.86 6.92
C SER A 62 6.23 -13.08 6.04
N ALA A 63 5.21 -13.90 5.77
CA ALA A 63 5.36 -15.14 5.00
C ALA A 63 5.84 -14.92 3.56
N LEU A 64 5.46 -13.81 2.94
CA LEU A 64 5.78 -13.48 1.55
C LEU A 64 6.93 -12.47 1.42
N SER A 65 7.48 -11.98 2.54
CA SER A 65 8.49 -10.91 2.56
C SER A 65 8.07 -9.67 1.76
N LEU A 66 6.79 -9.31 1.88
CA LEU A 66 6.22 -8.16 1.17
C LEU A 66 6.15 -6.94 2.09
N PRO A 67 6.46 -5.74 1.57
CA PRO A 67 6.21 -4.51 2.31
C PRO A 67 4.71 -4.32 2.56
N CYS A 68 4.37 -3.58 3.61
CA CYS A 68 2.98 -3.27 3.98
C CYS A 68 2.80 -1.75 4.04
N ASP A 69 1.83 -1.23 3.30
CA ASP A 69 1.41 0.18 3.34
C ASP A 69 -0.12 0.24 3.18
N SER A 70 -0.75 1.35 3.56
CA SER A 70 -2.19 1.50 3.65
C SER A 70 -2.68 2.75 2.92
N PHE A 71 -3.93 2.74 2.46
CA PHE A 71 -4.53 3.95 1.87
C PHE A 71 -4.59 5.08 2.90
N ALA A 72 -4.84 4.74 4.16
CA ALA A 72 -4.94 5.70 5.26
C ALA A 72 -3.58 6.17 5.82
N ALA A 73 -2.42 5.68 5.37
CA ALA A 73 -1.13 6.06 5.96
C ALA A 73 -0.85 7.59 5.92
N PRO A 74 -1.04 8.31 4.79
CA PRO A 74 -0.82 9.75 4.75
C PRO A 74 -1.83 10.52 5.58
N LEU A 75 -3.08 10.04 5.62
CA LEU A 75 -4.14 10.61 6.44
C LEU A 75 -3.82 10.50 7.93
N ARG A 76 -3.30 9.36 8.38
CA ARG A 76 -2.85 9.17 9.76
C ARG A 76 -1.70 10.11 10.10
N GLN A 77 -0.75 10.28 9.20
CA GLN A 77 0.36 11.22 9.38
C GLN A 77 -0.15 12.66 9.49
N LEU A 78 -1.05 13.07 8.60
CA LEU A 78 -1.67 14.39 8.64
C LEU A 78 -2.36 14.66 9.98
N VAL A 79 -3.25 13.76 10.43
CA VAL A 79 -3.99 13.93 11.69
C VAL A 79 -3.05 13.88 12.89
N ALA A 80 -2.06 12.98 12.91
CA ALA A 80 -1.05 12.92 13.96
C ALA A 80 -0.27 14.23 14.07
N SER A 81 0.20 14.79 12.95
CA SER A 81 0.89 16.07 12.92
C SER A 81 0.01 17.23 13.39
N LEU A 82 -1.27 17.27 12.99
CA LEU A 82 -2.21 18.31 13.42
C LEU A 82 -2.46 18.28 14.94
N LEU A 83 -2.52 17.09 15.53
CA LEU A 83 -2.77 16.91 16.96
C LEU A 83 -1.49 16.93 17.82
N GLY A 84 -0.31 17.03 17.19
CA GLY A 84 0.97 16.94 17.89
C GLY A 84 1.22 15.57 18.52
N LEU A 85 0.70 14.50 17.91
CA LEU A 85 0.81 13.12 18.40
C LEU A 85 1.79 12.31 17.57
N SER A 86 2.45 11.33 18.19
CA SER A 86 3.05 10.23 17.45
C SER A 86 1.97 9.33 16.84
N LEU A 87 2.34 8.54 15.81
CA LEU A 87 1.40 7.57 15.21
C LEU A 87 0.93 6.50 16.23
N HIS A 88 1.76 6.17 17.21
CA HIS A 88 1.41 5.23 18.28
C HIS A 88 0.38 5.80 19.25
N GLU A 89 0.55 7.07 19.64
CA GLU A 89 -0.43 7.78 20.48
C GLU A 89 -1.75 7.97 19.75
N LEU A 90 -1.70 8.36 18.46
CA LEU A 90 -2.89 8.46 17.62
C LEU A 90 -3.66 7.14 17.61
N ASP A 91 -2.98 6.00 17.47
CA ASP A 91 -3.62 4.69 17.44
C ASP A 91 -4.26 4.28 18.76
N SER A 92 -3.61 4.64 19.86
CA SER A 92 -4.06 4.34 21.23
C SER A 92 -5.27 5.19 21.62
N ARG A 93 -5.32 6.45 21.14
CA ARG A 93 -6.31 7.46 21.53
C ARG A 93 -7.33 7.79 20.44
N LYS A 94 -7.39 7.00 19.36
CA LYS A 94 -8.23 7.32 18.20
C LYS A 94 -9.73 7.46 18.50
N GLU A 95 -10.21 6.86 19.58
CA GLU A 95 -11.61 6.97 20.01
C GLU A 95 -11.80 7.98 21.16
N ASP A 96 -10.72 8.59 21.67
CA ASP A 96 -10.78 9.55 22.76
C ASP A 96 -11.25 10.91 22.22
N ALA A 97 -12.14 11.56 22.97
CA ALA A 97 -12.55 12.93 22.69
C ALA A 97 -11.35 13.89 22.82
N ILE A 98 -11.32 14.89 21.94
CA ILE A 98 -10.34 15.97 21.97
C ILE A 98 -11.03 17.21 22.54
N ASP A 99 -10.64 17.60 23.76
CA ASP A 99 -11.30 18.66 24.54
C ASP A 99 -11.50 19.97 23.76
N TRP A 100 -10.47 20.40 23.02
CA TRP A 100 -10.48 21.66 22.28
C TRP A 100 -11.16 21.58 20.90
N LEU A 101 -11.58 20.38 20.47
CA LEU A 101 -12.32 20.14 19.21
C LEU A 101 -13.76 19.72 19.47
N ALA A 102 -14.41 20.29 20.49
CA ALA A 102 -15.83 20.02 20.79
C ALA A 102 -16.13 18.52 20.87
N GLU A 103 -15.28 17.76 21.57
CA GLU A 103 -15.37 16.32 21.79
C GLU A 103 -15.27 15.43 20.54
N LEU A 104 -14.83 15.98 19.40
CA LEU A 104 -14.48 15.16 18.24
C LEU A 104 -13.27 14.26 18.55
N THR A 105 -13.25 13.08 17.93
CA THR A 105 -12.19 12.08 18.12
C THR A 105 -11.23 12.06 16.93
N PRO A 106 -9.97 11.58 17.09
CA PRO A 106 -9.08 11.41 15.94
C PRO A 106 -9.65 10.45 14.88
N ARG A 107 -10.46 9.46 15.27
CA ARG A 107 -11.24 8.60 14.36
C ARG A 107 -12.17 9.45 13.49
N HIS A 108 -12.94 10.34 14.09
CA HIS A 108 -13.86 11.21 13.37
C HIS A 108 -13.10 12.09 12.37
N LEU A 109 -11.99 12.71 12.80
CA LEU A 109 -11.14 13.51 11.91
C LEU A 109 -10.61 12.70 10.72
N MET A 110 -10.14 11.46 10.97
CA MET A 110 -9.67 10.60 9.88
C MET A 110 -10.83 10.22 8.92
N GLN A 111 -12.02 9.92 9.44
CA GLN A 111 -13.17 9.56 8.60
C GLN A 111 -13.62 10.72 7.69
N THR A 112 -13.78 11.92 8.26
CA THR A 112 -14.23 13.11 7.53
C THR A 112 -13.15 13.65 6.59
N ALA A 113 -11.90 13.76 7.05
CA ALA A 113 -10.80 14.18 6.18
C ALA A 113 -10.52 13.15 5.06
N GLY A 114 -10.66 11.86 5.37
CA GLY A 114 -10.49 10.79 4.40
C GLY A 114 -11.56 10.77 3.30
N THR A 115 -12.82 11.04 3.65
CA THR A 115 -13.95 10.91 2.73
C THR A 115 -14.37 12.27 2.19
N GLU A 116 -14.94 13.12 3.06
CA GLU A 116 -15.53 14.39 2.66
C GLU A 116 -14.49 15.33 2.06
N TRP A 117 -13.36 15.54 2.72
CA TRP A 117 -12.32 16.41 2.16
C TRP A 117 -11.54 15.70 1.05
N GLY A 118 -10.93 14.55 1.35
CA GLY A 118 -9.99 13.89 0.43
C GLY A 118 -10.64 13.37 -0.85
N ARG A 119 -11.73 12.60 -0.74
CA ARG A 119 -12.37 11.99 -1.91
C ARG A 119 -13.32 12.95 -2.60
N ASP A 120 -14.17 13.64 -1.85
CA ASP A 120 -15.26 14.42 -2.44
C ASP A 120 -14.81 15.82 -2.88
N ARG A 121 -13.85 16.45 -2.16
CA ARG A 121 -13.39 17.82 -2.48
C ARG A 121 -12.06 17.88 -3.22
N VAL A 122 -11.11 16.97 -2.93
CA VAL A 122 -9.79 17.00 -3.58
C VAL A 122 -9.78 16.12 -4.83
N HIS A 123 -9.85 14.79 -4.68
CA HIS A 123 -9.88 13.86 -5.81
C HIS A 123 -10.33 12.46 -5.36
N PRO A 124 -11.25 11.78 -6.07
CA PRO A 124 -11.77 10.46 -5.64
C PRO A 124 -10.69 9.36 -5.55
N GLU A 125 -9.66 9.46 -6.40
CA GLU A 125 -8.48 8.57 -6.39
C GLU A 125 -7.28 9.11 -5.59
N LEU A 126 -7.43 10.14 -4.74
CA LEU A 126 -6.32 10.76 -4.00
C LEU A 126 -5.48 9.70 -3.25
N TRP A 127 -6.15 8.95 -2.38
CA TRP A 127 -5.51 7.92 -1.55
C TRP A 127 -4.97 6.75 -2.37
N VAL A 128 -5.68 6.39 -3.45
CA VAL A 128 -5.29 5.32 -4.37
C VAL A 128 -3.98 5.67 -5.07
N ARG A 129 -3.90 6.86 -5.68
CA ARG A 129 -2.69 7.35 -6.35
C ARG A 129 -1.54 7.49 -5.37
N SER A 130 -1.82 8.00 -4.18
CA SER A 130 -0.83 8.14 -3.12
C SER A 130 -0.22 6.79 -2.71
N LEU A 131 -1.04 5.75 -2.50
CA LEU A 131 -0.55 4.41 -2.16
C LEU A 131 0.39 3.85 -3.23
N PHE A 132 -0.04 3.84 -4.50
CA PHE A 132 0.78 3.24 -5.56
C PHE A 132 2.06 4.02 -5.87
N ALA A 133 2.14 5.30 -5.52
CA ALA A 133 3.39 6.06 -5.58
C ALA A 133 4.38 5.63 -4.48
N ARG A 134 3.89 5.21 -3.30
CA ARG A 134 4.71 4.75 -2.17
C ARG A 134 5.01 3.26 -2.20
N LEU A 135 4.22 2.48 -2.92
CA LEU A 135 4.31 1.03 -3.00
C LEU A 135 4.48 0.53 -4.46
N PRO A 136 5.47 1.02 -5.23
CA PRO A 136 5.56 0.74 -6.67
C PRO A 136 5.83 -0.73 -7.01
N GLU A 137 6.60 -1.42 -6.17
CA GLU A 137 7.04 -2.82 -6.36
C GLU A 137 6.02 -3.87 -5.87
N GLY A 138 4.84 -3.44 -5.43
CA GLY A 138 3.85 -4.33 -4.84
C GLY A 138 3.97 -4.43 -3.32
N GLY A 139 2.97 -5.04 -2.68
CA GLY A 139 2.92 -5.22 -1.24
C GLY A 139 1.53 -5.59 -0.71
N LEU A 140 1.44 -5.69 0.61
CA LEU A 140 0.20 -5.89 1.35
C LEU A 140 -0.48 -4.54 1.61
N VAL A 141 -1.79 -4.50 1.41
CA VAL A 141 -2.64 -3.32 1.63
C VAL A 141 -3.77 -3.67 2.60
N PRO A 142 -3.65 -3.36 3.90
CA PRO A 142 -4.48 -3.96 4.96
C PRO A 142 -5.86 -3.30 5.17
N ASP A 143 -6.17 -2.23 4.44
CA ASP A 143 -7.30 -1.34 4.69
C ASP A 143 -8.14 -1.05 3.45
N VAL A 144 -8.37 -2.05 2.59
CA VAL A 144 -9.27 -1.92 1.45
C VAL A 144 -10.72 -1.78 1.94
N ARG A 145 -11.31 -0.61 1.72
CA ARG A 145 -12.67 -0.23 2.18
C ARG A 145 -13.56 0.22 1.04
N PHE A 146 -12.99 0.78 -0.02
CA PHE A 146 -13.75 1.37 -1.11
C PHE A 146 -13.62 0.60 -2.42
N ALA A 147 -14.68 0.64 -3.23
CA ALA A 147 -14.72 -0.07 -4.51
C ALA A 147 -13.59 0.36 -5.47
N ASN A 148 -13.21 1.64 -5.46
CA ASN A 148 -12.13 2.13 -6.31
C ASN A 148 -10.76 1.60 -5.90
N GLU A 149 -10.52 1.42 -4.60
CA GLU A 149 -9.30 0.80 -4.05
C GLU A 149 -9.16 -0.66 -4.51
N ALA A 150 -10.22 -1.45 -4.31
CA ALA A 150 -10.25 -2.85 -4.73
C ALA A 150 -10.04 -2.98 -6.25
N ARG A 151 -10.74 -2.17 -7.05
CA ARG A 151 -10.55 -2.15 -8.51
C ARG A 151 -9.12 -1.73 -8.89
N ALA A 152 -8.51 -0.80 -8.17
CA ALA A 152 -7.16 -0.32 -8.50
C ALA A 152 -6.07 -1.36 -8.20
N ILE A 153 -6.26 -2.19 -7.16
CA ILE A 153 -5.43 -3.37 -6.89
C ILE A 153 -5.59 -4.41 -8.01
N ARG A 154 -6.84 -4.77 -8.33
CA ARG A 154 -7.14 -5.77 -9.38
C ARG A 154 -6.65 -5.36 -10.77
N ARG A 155 -6.78 -4.08 -11.14
CA ARG A 155 -6.24 -3.55 -12.42
C ARG A 155 -4.72 -3.69 -12.57
N ARG A 156 -4.00 -3.90 -11.46
CA ARG A 156 -2.53 -4.13 -11.44
C ARG A 156 -2.18 -5.62 -11.36
N GLY A 157 -3.14 -6.52 -11.55
CA GLY A 157 -2.94 -7.96 -11.41
C GLY A 157 -2.89 -8.43 -9.95
N GLY A 158 -3.22 -7.57 -8.99
CA GLY A 158 -3.33 -7.95 -7.59
C GLY A 158 -4.66 -8.63 -7.26
N VAL A 159 -4.78 -9.09 -6.01
CA VAL A 159 -5.98 -9.75 -5.49
C VAL A 159 -6.49 -9.08 -4.23
N VAL A 160 -7.80 -9.19 -4.00
CA VAL A 160 -8.47 -8.70 -2.80
C VAL A 160 -9.01 -9.88 -1.99
N ILE A 161 -8.53 -9.98 -0.75
CA ILE A 161 -8.95 -10.98 0.23
C ILE A 161 -9.90 -10.31 1.22
N ARG A 162 -11.08 -10.89 1.43
CA ARG A 162 -11.99 -10.50 2.52
C ARG A 162 -11.85 -11.45 3.69
N VAL A 163 -11.63 -10.88 4.88
CA VAL A 163 -11.69 -11.61 6.15
C VAL A 163 -13.07 -11.43 6.76
N ASN A 164 -13.79 -12.53 6.87
CA ASN A 164 -15.10 -12.60 7.51
C ASN A 164 -14.92 -13.06 8.96
N ARG A 165 -15.74 -12.54 9.89
CA ARG A 165 -15.81 -13.07 11.25
C ARG A 165 -17.24 -13.56 11.50
N PRO A 166 -17.43 -14.87 11.76
CA PRO A 166 -18.76 -15.41 12.06
C PRO A 166 -19.44 -14.63 13.18
N GLY A 167 -20.71 -14.25 12.97
CA GLY A 167 -21.54 -13.56 13.97
C GLY A 167 -21.25 -12.06 14.17
N HIS A 168 -20.35 -11.44 13.40
CA HIS A 168 -20.06 -10.02 13.51
C HIS A 168 -20.65 -9.22 12.34
N ARG A 169 -21.56 -8.29 12.64
CA ARG A 169 -22.02 -7.26 11.69
C ARG A 169 -21.62 -5.90 12.24
N SER A 170 -20.97 -5.08 11.42
CA SER A 170 -20.72 -3.67 11.77
C SER A 170 -22.05 -2.92 11.75
N SER A 171 -22.27 -2.05 12.73
CA SER A 171 -23.41 -1.14 12.80
C SER A 171 -23.03 0.31 12.51
N ASP A 172 -21.78 0.57 12.08
CA ASP A 172 -21.31 1.93 11.77
C ASP A 172 -21.84 2.35 10.39
N PRO A 173 -22.62 3.46 10.31
CA PRO A 173 -23.23 3.90 9.06
C PRO A 173 -22.24 4.55 8.08
N HIS A 174 -21.04 4.93 8.52
CA HIS A 174 -20.09 5.66 7.69
C HIS A 174 -19.67 4.83 6.46
N ALA A 175 -19.55 5.46 5.29
CA ALA A 175 -19.29 4.78 4.02
C ALA A 175 -18.03 3.90 4.05
N SER A 176 -17.01 4.29 4.82
CA SER A 176 -15.77 3.53 4.99
C SER A 176 -15.89 2.26 5.82
N GLU A 177 -17.05 2.00 6.43
CA GLU A 177 -17.35 0.83 7.26
C GLU A 177 -18.39 -0.09 6.60
N GLN A 178 -18.87 0.28 5.41
CA GLN A 178 -19.72 -0.57 4.58
C GLN A 178 -18.89 -1.70 3.95
N PRO A 179 -19.44 -2.92 3.84
CA PRO A 179 -18.73 -4.02 3.21
C PRO A 179 -18.51 -3.74 1.72
N LEU A 180 -17.39 -4.21 1.18
CA LEU A 180 -17.15 -4.17 -0.26
C LEU A 180 -18.23 -4.99 -1.00
N PRO A 181 -18.54 -4.64 -2.26
CA PRO A 181 -19.29 -5.52 -3.14
C PRO A 181 -18.57 -6.87 -3.33
N HIS A 182 -19.31 -7.98 -3.39
CA HIS A 182 -18.74 -9.33 -3.48
C HIS A 182 -17.95 -9.54 -4.79
N GLU A 183 -18.35 -8.90 -5.89
CA GLU A 183 -17.67 -8.95 -7.19
C GLU A 183 -16.29 -8.28 -7.21
N LEU A 184 -15.95 -7.54 -6.16
CA LEU A 184 -14.63 -6.91 -5.98
C LEU A 184 -13.70 -7.71 -5.07
N VAL A 185 -14.14 -8.86 -4.59
CA VAL A 185 -13.38 -9.75 -3.73
C VAL A 185 -13.04 -11.02 -4.50
N ASP A 186 -11.76 -11.37 -4.49
CA ASP A 186 -11.24 -12.53 -5.21
C ASP A 186 -11.16 -13.76 -4.29
N ILE A 187 -10.93 -13.56 -3.00
CA ILE A 187 -10.77 -14.61 -1.97
C ILE A 187 -11.58 -14.22 -0.73
N GLU A 188 -12.37 -15.14 -0.19
CA GLU A 188 -12.99 -15.01 1.13
C GLU A 188 -12.38 -16.01 2.10
N VAL A 189 -12.11 -15.56 3.33
CA VAL A 189 -11.58 -16.40 4.41
C VAL A 189 -12.29 -16.09 5.71
N ASP A 190 -12.81 -17.13 6.36
CA ASP A 190 -13.44 -17.02 7.66
C ASP A 190 -12.40 -17.10 8.78
N ASN A 191 -12.47 -16.14 9.71
CA ASN A 191 -11.69 -16.14 10.94
C ASN A 191 -12.45 -16.88 12.05
N ASP A 192 -12.45 -18.20 11.95
CA ASP A 192 -13.16 -19.16 12.80
C ASP A 192 -12.21 -20.11 13.58
N SER A 193 -10.90 -19.91 13.46
CA SER A 193 -9.87 -20.77 14.05
C SER A 193 -8.68 -19.95 14.56
N THR A 194 -7.45 -20.48 14.45
CA THR A 194 -6.23 -19.82 14.90
C THR A 194 -5.70 -18.80 13.89
N PRO A 195 -4.92 -17.80 14.34
CA PRO A 195 -4.18 -16.89 13.44
C PRO A 195 -3.33 -17.62 12.40
N ALA A 196 -2.68 -18.72 12.79
CA ALA A 196 -1.85 -19.52 11.89
C ALA A 196 -2.68 -20.19 10.79
N ASP A 197 -3.86 -20.73 11.13
CA ASP A 197 -4.78 -21.31 10.15
C ASP A 197 -5.36 -20.26 9.21
N LEU A 198 -5.64 -19.06 9.69
CA LEU A 198 -6.10 -17.95 8.86
C LEU A 198 -5.06 -17.60 7.78
N VAL A 199 -3.78 -17.51 8.16
CA VAL A 199 -2.67 -17.24 7.23
C VAL A 199 -2.47 -18.42 6.28
N ARG A 200 -2.42 -19.66 6.80
CA ARG A 200 -2.23 -20.87 5.99
C ARG A 200 -3.32 -21.02 4.93
N ARG A 201 -4.60 -20.92 5.30
CA ARG A 201 -5.72 -21.00 4.35
C ARG A 201 -5.65 -19.93 3.27
N SER A 202 -5.22 -18.72 3.64
CA SER A 202 -5.04 -17.63 2.67
C SER A 202 -3.91 -17.93 1.67
N LEU A 203 -2.76 -18.44 2.15
CA LEU A 203 -1.65 -18.86 1.29
C LEU A 203 -2.05 -20.00 0.35
N ASP A 204 -2.80 -20.99 0.83
CA ASP A 204 -3.26 -22.12 0.02
C ASP A 204 -4.20 -21.64 -1.10
N GLN A 205 -5.09 -20.68 -0.84
CA GLN A 205 -5.95 -20.07 -1.86
C GLN A 205 -5.18 -19.20 -2.87
N LEU A 206 -4.14 -18.49 -2.42
CA LEU A 206 -3.28 -17.70 -3.31
C LEU A 206 -2.52 -18.62 -4.29
N ARG A 207 -1.98 -19.75 -3.80
CA ARG A 207 -1.28 -20.75 -4.62
C ARG A 207 -2.19 -21.44 -5.62
N SER A 208 -3.37 -21.89 -5.18
CA SER A 208 -4.32 -22.60 -6.05
C SER A 208 -4.81 -21.74 -7.22
N ARG A 209 -4.74 -20.41 -7.08
CA ARG A 209 -5.09 -19.42 -8.10
C ARG A 209 -3.89 -18.93 -8.92
N GLY A 210 -2.69 -19.44 -8.66
CA GLY A 210 -1.47 -19.04 -9.36
C GLY A 210 -1.04 -17.59 -9.10
N VAL A 211 -1.43 -17.02 -7.96
CA VAL A 211 -1.03 -15.67 -7.55
C VAL A 211 0.40 -15.66 -7.01
N ILE A 212 0.78 -16.74 -6.31
CA ILE A 212 2.11 -16.99 -5.73
C ILE A 212 2.58 -18.41 -6.02
#